data_AF-A0A4D4JBP3-F1
#
_entry.id   AF-A0A4D4JBP3-F1
#
_cell.length_a   1.000
_cell.length_b   1.000
_cell.length_c   1.000
_cell.angle_alpha   90.00
_cell.angle_beta   90.00
_cell.angle_gamma   90.00
#
_symmetry.space_group_name_H-M   'P 1'
#
loop_
_entity.id
_entity.type
_entity.pdbx_description
1 polymer ?
#
loop_
_entity_poly.entity_id
_entity_poly.type
_entity_poly.pdbx_seq_one_letter_code
_entity_poly.pdbx_strand_id
1 'polypeptide(L)'
;MAPAPSPTQLECTLAERGRQRHPLDAFVPDPSGIPPLCGEPQFAAILESMVADEAPRLFAIVQEYGERVDAEIAAWGMAFADHAEVVSVDRRLRMSLRKPETALRLFGFGSHIRARLVWFNRDASTLTADHEPSPHDHRG
;
A
#
# COMPACT_ATOMS: atom_id res chain seq x y z
N MET A 1 -61.65 -16.11 -14.82
CA MET A 1 -61.40 -15.01 -13.88
C MET A 1 -60.62 -15.61 -12.70
N ALA A 2 -59.31 -15.39 -12.63
CA ALA A 2 -58.46 -15.98 -11.58
C ALA A 2 -58.60 -15.16 -10.29
N PRO A 3 -58.60 -15.79 -9.10
CA PRO A 3 -58.73 -15.07 -7.84
C PRO A 3 -57.52 -14.17 -7.60
N ALA A 4 -57.78 -12.97 -7.07
CA ALA A 4 -56.73 -12.01 -6.69
C ALA A 4 -55.84 -12.60 -5.57
N PRO A 5 -54.52 -12.40 -5.62
CA PRO A 5 -53.61 -12.90 -4.59
C PRO A 5 -53.91 -12.23 -3.25
N SER A 6 -53.88 -13.01 -2.17
CA SER A 6 -54.09 -12.54 -0.81
C SER A 6 -52.92 -11.67 -0.32
N PRO A 7 -53.14 -10.69 0.58
CA PRO A 7 -52.11 -9.74 1.03
C PRO A 7 -50.86 -10.41 1.64
N THR A 8 -51.01 -11.59 2.27
CA THR A 8 -49.90 -12.38 2.79
C THR A 8 -49.00 -12.97 1.69
N GLN A 9 -49.54 -13.27 0.51
CA GLN A 9 -48.73 -13.72 -0.62
C GLN A 9 -47.90 -12.59 -1.25
N LEU A 10 -48.42 -11.36 -1.21
CA LEU A 10 -47.71 -10.15 -1.65
C LEU A 10 -46.55 -9.80 -0.70
N GLU A 11 -46.72 -10.00 0.61
CA GLU A 11 -45.62 -9.78 1.58
C GLU A 11 -44.56 -10.89 1.53
N CYS A 12 -44.94 -12.16 1.36
CA CYS A 12 -43.98 -13.25 1.15
C CYS A 12 -43.14 -13.04 -0.14
N THR A 13 -43.75 -12.58 -1.23
CA THR A 13 -43.00 -12.30 -2.48
C THR A 13 -42.16 -11.02 -2.43
N LEU A 14 -42.46 -10.07 -1.55
CA LEU A 14 -41.62 -8.88 -1.36
C LEU A 14 -40.41 -9.17 -0.46
N ALA A 15 -40.56 -10.03 0.56
CA ALA A 15 -39.46 -10.44 1.44
C ALA A 15 -38.38 -11.25 0.70
N GLU A 16 -38.75 -11.97 -0.36
CA GLU A 16 -37.81 -12.75 -1.20
C GLU A 16 -37.10 -11.89 -2.27
N ARG A 17 -37.54 -10.65 -2.53
CA ARG A 17 -37.01 -9.80 -3.61
C ARG A 17 -35.77 -8.98 -3.24
N GLY A 18 -35.25 -9.11 -2.02
CA GLY A 18 -34.25 -8.18 -1.48
C GLY A 18 -32.84 -8.74 -1.23
N ARG A 19 -32.49 -9.95 -1.72
CA ARG A 19 -31.12 -10.48 -1.58
C ARG A 19 -30.51 -10.69 -2.95
N GLN A 20 -30.20 -9.59 -3.63
CA GLN A 20 -29.33 -9.63 -4.81
C GLN A 20 -27.97 -10.16 -4.34
N ARG A 21 -27.77 -11.47 -4.52
CA ARG A 21 -26.45 -12.11 -4.40
C ARG A 21 -25.52 -11.37 -5.35
N HIS A 22 -24.41 -10.86 -4.84
CA HIS A 22 -23.45 -10.14 -5.64
C HIS A 22 -22.97 -11.08 -6.75
N PRO A 23 -22.87 -10.65 -8.02
CA PRO A 23 -22.56 -11.56 -9.13
C PRO A 23 -21.21 -12.29 -8.98
N LEU A 24 -20.31 -11.80 -8.12
CA LEU A 24 -19.07 -12.50 -7.76
C LEU A 24 -19.26 -13.59 -6.68
N ASP A 25 -20.36 -13.60 -5.94
CA ASP A 25 -20.66 -14.63 -4.92
C ASP A 25 -20.82 -16.02 -5.55
N ALA A 26 -21.16 -16.09 -6.84
CA ALA A 26 -21.19 -17.35 -7.58
C ALA A 26 -19.80 -18.01 -7.71
N PHE A 27 -18.72 -17.24 -7.58
CA PHE A 27 -17.33 -17.70 -7.69
C PHE A 27 -16.65 -17.90 -6.34
N VAL A 28 -17.28 -17.45 -5.25
CA VAL A 28 -16.76 -17.61 -3.89
C VAL A 28 -17.61 -18.68 -3.21
N PRO A 29 -17.07 -19.89 -2.94
CA PRO A 29 -17.79 -20.90 -2.18
C PRO A 29 -18.30 -20.29 -0.88
N ASP A 30 -19.61 -20.36 -0.66
CA ASP A 30 -20.26 -19.76 0.51
C ASP A 30 -19.69 -20.37 1.80
N PRO A 31 -18.93 -19.60 2.62
CA PRO A 31 -18.32 -20.12 3.82
C PRO A 31 -19.30 -20.17 5.00
N SER A 32 -20.57 -19.79 4.82
CA SER A 32 -21.57 -19.69 5.90
C SER A 32 -21.84 -20.99 6.66
N GLY A 33 -21.46 -22.14 6.10
CA GLY A 33 -21.52 -23.45 6.77
C GLY A 33 -20.25 -23.84 7.55
N ILE A 34 -19.19 -23.03 7.46
CA ILE A 34 -17.90 -23.27 8.11
C ILE A 34 -17.88 -22.44 9.40
N PRO A 35 -17.68 -23.07 10.57
CA PRO A 35 -17.57 -22.32 11.82
C PRO A 35 -16.35 -21.38 11.76
N PRO A 36 -16.44 -20.17 12.34
CA PRO A 36 -15.32 -19.23 12.35
C PRO A 36 -14.11 -19.88 13.04
N LEU A 37 -12.92 -19.63 12.48
CA LEU A 37 -11.67 -20.21 12.97
C LEU A 37 -11.39 -19.86 14.44
N CYS A 38 -11.76 -18.65 14.85
CA CYS A 38 -11.60 -18.13 16.20
C CYS A 38 -12.55 -16.94 16.43
N GLY A 39 -12.53 -16.35 17.62
CA GLY A 39 -13.29 -15.13 17.91
C GLY A 39 -12.67 -13.89 17.25
N GLU A 40 -13.47 -12.84 17.05
CA GLU A 40 -13.08 -11.60 16.37
C GLU A 40 -11.73 -11.01 16.84
N PRO A 41 -11.43 -10.88 18.15
CA PRO A 41 -10.16 -10.30 18.58
C PRO A 41 -8.95 -11.15 18.21
N GLN A 42 -9.12 -12.48 18.22
CA GLN A 42 -8.05 -13.42 17.85
C GLN A 42 -7.83 -13.39 16.35
N PHE A 43 -8.92 -13.31 15.57
CA PHE A 43 -8.83 -13.20 14.12
C PHE A 43 -8.17 -11.89 13.69
N ALA A 44 -8.51 -10.77 14.33
CA ALA A 44 -7.86 -9.48 14.09
C ALA A 44 -6.35 -9.54 14.36
N ALA A 45 -5.92 -10.15 15.47
CA ALA A 45 -4.49 -10.32 15.76
C ALA A 45 -3.76 -11.19 14.72
N ILE A 46 -4.42 -12.23 14.19
CA ILE A 46 -3.88 -13.05 13.09
C ILE A 46 -3.71 -12.20 11.82
N LEU A 47 -4.69 -11.37 11.48
CA LEU A 47 -4.61 -10.46 10.33
C LEU A 47 -3.48 -9.45 10.50
N GLU A 48 -3.32 -8.87 11.69
CA GLU A 48 -2.22 -7.93 11.98
C GLU A 48 -0.85 -8.60 11.82
N SER A 49 -0.67 -9.82 12.32
CA SER A 49 0.57 -10.59 12.11
C SER A 49 0.83 -10.85 10.64
N MET A 50 -0.19 -11.32 9.90
CA MET A 50 -0.06 -11.59 8.46
C MET A 50 0.33 -10.35 7.67
N VAL A 51 -0.29 -9.20 7.97
CA VAL A 51 0.05 -7.92 7.34
C VAL A 51 1.46 -7.48 7.70
N ALA A 52 1.89 -7.68 8.95
CA ALA A 52 3.24 -7.33 9.37
C ALA A 52 4.31 -8.21 8.69
N ASP A 53 4.03 -9.50 8.52
CA ASP A 53 4.94 -10.47 7.91
C ASP A 53 5.11 -10.24 6.40
N GLU A 54 4.01 -9.91 5.71
CA GLU A 54 3.97 -9.72 4.25
C GLU A 54 4.10 -8.24 3.82
N ALA A 55 4.32 -7.32 4.78
CA ALA A 55 4.36 -5.90 4.50
C ALA A 55 5.52 -5.56 3.53
N PRO A 56 5.25 -4.95 2.36
CA PRO A 56 6.32 -4.57 1.47
C PRO A 56 7.17 -3.45 2.07
N ARG A 57 8.47 -3.49 1.80
CA ARG A 57 9.39 -2.43 2.23
C ARG A 57 9.29 -1.26 1.28
N LEU A 58 8.92 -0.09 1.80
CA LEU A 58 8.85 1.14 1.01
C LEU A 58 10.26 1.72 0.76
N PHE A 59 10.50 2.21 -0.45
CA PHE A 59 11.71 2.93 -0.82
C PHE A 59 11.40 4.10 -1.77
N ALA A 60 12.30 5.06 -1.82
CA ALA A 60 12.29 6.16 -2.76
C ALA A 60 13.46 6.04 -3.75
N ILE A 61 13.23 6.51 -4.96
CA ILE A 61 14.29 6.75 -5.94
C ILE A 61 14.52 8.26 -5.97
N VAL A 62 15.71 8.66 -5.55
CA VAL A 62 16.13 10.06 -5.47
C VAL A 62 17.07 10.35 -6.63
N GLN A 63 16.79 11.41 -7.38
CA GLN A 63 17.70 11.95 -8.38
C GLN A 63 18.54 13.04 -7.73
N GLU A 64 19.86 12.86 -7.72
CA GLU A 64 20.82 13.88 -7.32
C GLU A 64 21.31 14.64 -8.56
N TYR A 65 21.19 15.96 -8.53
CA TYR A 65 21.73 16.85 -9.56
C TYR A 65 23.11 17.35 -9.14
N GLY A 66 24.11 17.12 -10.01
CA GLY A 66 25.51 17.44 -9.71
C GLY A 66 26.06 16.64 -8.52
N GLU A 67 27.20 17.07 -7.97
CA GLU A 67 27.71 16.48 -6.73
C GLU A 67 27.03 17.14 -5.51
N ARG A 68 25.88 16.58 -5.10
CA ARG A 68 25.12 17.01 -3.90
C ARG A 68 24.65 18.47 -3.94
N VAL A 69 24.40 18.99 -5.14
CA VAL A 69 23.92 20.37 -5.32
C VAL A 69 22.42 20.44 -5.04
N ASP A 70 21.68 19.44 -5.54
CA ASP A 70 20.24 19.32 -5.33
C ASP A 70 19.80 17.86 -5.39
N ALA A 71 18.64 17.55 -4.79
CA ALA A 71 18.06 16.21 -4.82
C ALA A 71 16.53 16.25 -4.79
N GLU A 72 15.90 15.47 -5.66
CA GLU A 72 14.44 15.32 -5.68
C GLU A 72 14.02 13.85 -5.69
N ILE A 73 12.83 13.58 -5.17
CA ILE A 73 12.21 12.24 -5.26
C ILE A 73 11.60 12.09 -6.65
N ALA A 74 12.20 11.26 -7.49
CA ALA A 74 11.71 11.00 -8.84
C ALA A 74 10.63 9.91 -8.86
N ALA A 75 10.70 8.95 -7.94
CA ALA A 75 9.75 7.85 -7.84
C ALA A 75 9.68 7.24 -6.44
N TRP A 76 8.58 6.53 -6.19
CA TRP A 76 8.37 5.68 -5.02
C TRP A 76 8.25 4.23 -5.43
N GLY A 77 8.70 3.32 -4.59
CA GLY A 77 8.56 1.90 -4.84
C GLY A 77 8.31 1.08 -3.58
N MET A 78 7.66 -0.06 -3.78
CA MET A 78 7.39 -1.09 -2.78
C MET A 78 8.15 -2.34 -3.17
N ALA A 79 9.01 -2.83 -2.29
CA ALA A 79 9.70 -4.10 -2.46
C ALA A 79 8.94 -5.21 -1.73
N PHE A 80 8.36 -6.11 -2.52
CA PHE A 80 7.82 -7.38 -2.06
C PHE A 80 8.93 -8.43 -1.98
N ALA A 81 8.61 -9.62 -1.48
CA ALA A 81 9.57 -10.71 -1.34
C ALA A 81 10.14 -11.18 -2.70
N ASP A 82 9.36 -11.11 -3.78
CA ASP A 82 9.67 -11.67 -5.09
C ASP A 82 9.86 -10.62 -6.21
N HIS A 83 9.36 -9.40 -6.00
CA HIS A 83 9.41 -8.31 -6.98
C HIS A 83 9.36 -6.93 -6.31
N ALA A 84 9.51 -5.88 -7.11
CA ALA A 84 9.33 -4.50 -6.71
C ALA A 84 8.41 -3.77 -7.68
N GLU A 85 7.48 -3.01 -7.14
CA GLU A 85 6.61 -2.11 -7.91
C GLU A 85 7.12 -0.68 -7.73
N VAL A 86 7.27 0.06 -8.83
CA VAL A 86 7.75 1.46 -8.81
C VAL A 86 6.78 2.35 -9.57
N VAL A 87 6.48 3.52 -9.01
CA VAL A 87 5.64 4.56 -9.60
C VAL A 87 6.37 5.90 -9.55
N SER A 88 6.52 6.56 -10.69
CA SER A 88 7.12 7.90 -10.77
C SER A 88 6.19 8.97 -10.20
N VAL A 89 6.76 10.03 -9.61
CA VAL A 89 5.99 11.14 -9.03
C VAL A 89 5.20 11.90 -10.10
N ASP A 90 5.75 12.01 -11.31
CA ASP A 90 5.07 12.60 -12.47
C ASP A 90 3.95 11.71 -13.04
N ARG A 91 3.75 10.52 -12.48
CA ARG A 91 2.75 9.50 -12.86
C ARG A 91 2.89 8.96 -14.28
N ARG A 92 3.98 9.26 -14.98
CA ARG A 92 4.20 8.80 -16.36
C ARG A 92 4.70 7.37 -16.43
N LEU A 93 5.25 6.84 -15.35
CA LEU A 93 5.91 5.55 -15.32
C LEU A 93 5.43 4.71 -14.15
N ARG A 94 4.95 3.50 -14.45
CA ARG A 94 4.71 2.44 -13.49
C ARG A 94 5.34 1.16 -14.02
N MET A 95 6.06 0.44 -13.16
CA MET A 95 6.76 -0.78 -13.57
C MET A 95 6.81 -1.81 -12.45
N SER A 96 6.85 -3.07 -12.88
CA SER A 96 7.15 -4.23 -12.05
C SER A 96 8.55 -4.73 -12.39
N LEU A 97 9.40 -4.91 -11.38
CA LEU A 97 10.80 -5.29 -11.53
C LEU A 97 11.13 -6.47 -10.63
N ARG A 98 12.05 -7.34 -11.07
CA ARG A 98 12.56 -8.45 -10.24
C ARG A 98 13.36 -7.99 -9.02
N LYS A 99 14.02 -6.83 -9.12
CA LYS A 99 14.87 -6.26 -8.06
C LYS A 99 14.73 -4.75 -8.04
N PRO A 100 14.62 -4.12 -6.87
CA PRO A 100 14.37 -2.69 -6.76
C PRO A 100 15.53 -1.83 -7.33
N GLU A 101 16.78 -2.31 -7.26
CA GLU A 101 17.95 -1.60 -7.81
C GLU A 101 17.92 -1.49 -9.33
N THR A 102 17.15 -2.35 -10.01
CA THR A 102 17.01 -2.32 -11.47
C THR A 102 16.35 -1.01 -11.92
N ALA A 103 15.53 -0.40 -11.07
CA ALA A 103 14.87 0.88 -11.34
C ALA A 103 15.87 2.01 -11.53
N LEU A 104 17.03 1.98 -10.85
CA LEU A 104 18.02 3.06 -10.89
C LEU A 104 18.53 3.36 -12.30
N ARG A 105 18.56 2.35 -13.17
CA ARG A 105 18.99 2.51 -14.58
C ARG A 105 18.04 3.41 -15.38
N LEU A 106 16.78 3.50 -14.98
CA LEU A 106 15.75 4.28 -15.68
C LEU A 106 15.67 5.73 -15.19
N PHE A 107 16.19 6.01 -13.99
CA PHE A 107 16.14 7.34 -13.38
C PHE A 107 17.49 8.07 -13.41
N GLY A 108 18.56 7.45 -13.93
CA GLY A 108 19.81 8.15 -14.23
C GLY A 108 19.74 8.86 -15.59
N PHE A 109 20.34 10.04 -15.71
CA PHE A 109 20.40 10.77 -16.98
C PHE A 109 21.74 11.51 -17.17
N GLY A 110 22.46 11.15 -18.23
CA GLY A 110 23.78 11.71 -18.54
C GLY A 110 24.81 11.50 -17.42
N SER A 111 25.82 12.38 -17.35
CA SER A 111 26.87 12.37 -16.32
C SER A 111 26.51 13.14 -15.05
N HIS A 112 25.43 13.92 -15.08
CA HIS A 112 25.11 14.90 -14.03
C HIS A 112 23.93 14.52 -13.15
N ILE A 113 23.11 13.53 -13.53
CA ILE A 113 21.98 13.07 -12.74
C ILE A 113 22.25 11.63 -12.28
N ARG A 114 22.47 11.46 -10.99
CA ARG A 114 22.68 10.14 -10.36
C ARG A 114 21.42 9.74 -9.61
N ALA A 115 20.90 8.55 -9.92
CA ALA A 115 19.80 7.97 -9.16
C ALA A 115 20.32 7.17 -7.96
N ARG A 116 19.68 7.33 -6.81
CA ARG A 116 19.92 6.52 -5.61
C ARG A 116 18.63 5.92 -5.10
N LEU A 117 18.75 4.70 -4.58
CA LEU A 117 17.66 4.04 -3.87
C LEU A 117 17.84 4.31 -2.38
N VAL A 118 16.80 4.83 -1.75
CA VAL A 118 16.79 5.11 -0.32
C VAL A 118 15.59 4.38 0.30
N TRP A 119 15.87 3.47 1.23
CA TRP A 119 14.82 2.78 1.98
C TRP A 119 14.11 3.76 2.91
N PHE A 120 12.79 3.72 2.93
CA PHE A 120 12.01 4.51 3.87
C PHE A 120 12.23 3.96 5.27
N ASN A 121 12.72 4.82 6.16
CA ASN A 121 12.83 4.54 7.58
C ASN A 121 11.91 5.50 8.33
N ARG A 122 10.85 4.99 8.95
CA ARG A 122 9.88 5.78 9.72
C ARG A 122 10.55 6.54 10.87
N ASP A 123 11.62 5.98 11.43
CA ASP A 123 12.31 6.58 12.58
C ASP A 123 13.33 7.64 12.16
N ALA A 124 13.60 7.80 10.86
CA ALA A 124 14.52 8.82 10.37
C ALA A 124 13.92 10.24 10.39
N SER A 125 12.58 10.38 10.37
CA SER A 125 11.91 11.69 10.44
C SER A 125 12.04 12.39 11.79
N THR A 126 12.42 11.69 12.86
CA THR A 126 12.60 12.26 14.22
C THR A 126 14.04 12.68 14.51
N LEU A 127 15.04 12.13 13.82
CA LEU A 127 16.46 12.39 14.12
C LEU A 127 16.92 13.80 13.72
N THR A 128 16.18 14.52 12.87
CA THR A 128 16.50 15.89 12.44
C THR A 128 16.01 16.98 13.41
N ALA A 129 15.24 16.63 14.44
CA ALA A 129 14.73 17.61 15.41
C ALA A 129 15.69 17.87 16.59
N ASP A 130 16.68 17.00 16.83
CA ASP A 130 17.52 17.05 18.04
C ASP A 130 18.94 17.62 17.82
N HIS A 131 19.28 18.15 16.64
CA HIS A 131 20.54 18.88 16.48
C HIS A 131 20.37 20.36 16.87
N GLU A 132 20.21 20.61 18.18
CA GLU A 132 20.34 21.95 18.75
C GLU A 132 21.78 22.45 18.53
N PRO A 133 21.98 23.59 17.85
CA PRO A 133 23.31 24.17 17.73
C PRO A 133 23.77 24.64 19.12
N SER A 134 24.81 24.01 19.67
CA SER A 134 25.47 24.51 20.88
C SER A 134 25.78 26.01 20.72
N PRO A 135 25.30 26.87 21.63
CA PRO A 135 25.64 28.28 21.60
C PRO A 135 27.13 28.39 21.90
N HIS A 136 27.90 28.83 20.91
CA HIS A 136 29.29 29.16 21.07
C HIS A 136 29.45 30.16 22.22
N ASP A 137 30.34 29.77 23.13
CA ASP A 137 30.89 30.55 24.23
C ASP A 137 31.30 31.96 23.75
N HIS A 138 30.61 32.97 24.27
CA HIS A 138 31.00 34.37 24.17
C HIS A 138 31.16 34.92 25.58
N ARG A 139 32.39 34.80 26.11
CA ARG A 139 32.93 35.77 27.06
C ARG A 139 34.45 35.87 26.95
N GLY A 140 34.88 36.86 26.17
CA GLY A 140 36.06 37.66 26.47
C GLY A 140 35.65 38.88 27.29
#